data_AF-A0A8H6UD82-F1
#
_entry.id   AF-A0A8H6UD82-F1
#
_cell.length_a   1.000
_cell.length_b   1.000
_cell.length_c   1.000
_cell.angle_alpha   90.00
_cell.angle_beta   90.00
_cell.angle_gamma   90.00
#
_symmetry.space_group_name_H-M   'P 1'
#
loop_
_entity.id
_entity.type
_entity.pdbx_description
1 polymer ?
#
loop_
_entity_poly.entity_id
_entity_poly.type
_entity_poly.pdbx_seq_one_letter_code
_entity_poly.pdbx_strand_id
1 'polypeptide(L)'
;MAPNKPSVKGKSSSKGDSGKSKPLSSASKVSKKNAKRPPPKEVKSKARTESSLLKKTKKREYTEAELNLPKLNMITPVGVVKPKGKKKGKVFVDDQEGMMTILAMVNADQEGHIESKLQKARQLEEIREAKRKEAEARHAEKKNKLEEAKQSIRQKRKRKSSGDEDSKPDASTARSDSKSKGKRKSVSFA
;
A
#
# COMPACT_ATOMS: atom_id res chain seq x y z
N MET A 1 -32.11 2.15 64.14
CA MET A 1 -33.42 2.76 63.81
C MET A 1 -33.62 2.76 62.31
N ALA A 2 -34.85 2.48 61.88
CA ALA A 2 -35.29 2.01 60.56
C ALA A 2 -35.14 3.02 59.39
N PRO A 3 -35.21 2.55 58.12
CA PRO A 3 -35.54 3.41 57.00
C PRO A 3 -37.06 3.70 56.94
N ASN A 4 -37.34 4.98 56.79
CA ASN A 4 -38.61 5.69 56.69
C ASN A 4 -39.18 5.58 55.26
N LYS A 5 -40.42 5.05 55.14
CA LYS A 5 -41.23 5.03 53.91
C LYS A 5 -41.77 6.43 53.58
N PRO A 6 -41.82 6.86 52.31
CA PRO A 6 -42.71 7.93 51.90
C PRO A 6 -44.10 7.38 51.55
N SER A 7 -45.10 7.97 52.21
CA SER A 7 -46.52 7.88 51.91
C SER A 7 -46.86 8.65 50.62
N VAL A 8 -47.63 8.04 49.72
CA VAL A 8 -48.37 8.80 48.69
C VAL A 8 -49.87 8.70 48.96
N LYS A 9 -50.48 9.87 49.14
CA LYS A 9 -51.89 10.12 49.42
C LYS A 9 -52.45 10.91 48.23
N GLY A 10 -53.57 10.45 47.67
CA GLY A 10 -54.36 11.14 46.64
C GLY A 10 -55.11 10.10 45.80
N LYS A 11 -56.39 9.76 46.10
CA LYS A 11 -57.64 10.50 45.79
C LYS A 11 -57.75 10.69 44.25
N SER A 12 -58.72 10.13 43.53
CA SER A 12 -60.16 10.21 43.74
C SER A 12 -60.95 9.29 42.79
N SER A 13 -62.13 8.86 43.27
CA SER A 13 -63.43 8.80 42.57
C SER A 13 -63.60 8.03 41.25
N SER A 14 -64.40 6.97 41.30
CA SER A 14 -65.67 6.85 40.53
C SER A 14 -66.18 5.40 40.67
N LYS A 15 -67.05 5.16 41.64
CA LYS A 15 -68.50 4.96 41.43
C LYS A 15 -68.83 3.52 41.05
N GLY A 16 -69.04 2.71 42.09
CA GLY A 16 -69.84 1.51 41.98
C GLY A 16 -71.31 1.90 41.77
N ASP A 17 -72.00 1.11 40.98
CA ASP A 17 -73.43 0.96 41.13
C ASP A 17 -73.83 -0.49 40.82
N SER A 18 -74.76 -0.93 41.66
CA SER A 18 -75.72 -2.04 41.61
C SER A 18 -75.58 -3.12 40.51
N GLY A 19 -75.70 -4.41 40.79
CA GLY A 19 -76.64 -5.02 41.72
C GLY A 19 -77.78 -5.69 40.96
N LYS A 20 -77.78 -7.03 41.01
CA LYS A 20 -78.95 -7.93 40.92
C LYS A 20 -79.49 -8.34 39.53
N SER A 21 -79.27 -9.63 39.28
CA SER A 21 -79.98 -10.56 38.39
C SER A 21 -81.51 -10.57 38.53
N LYS A 22 -82.23 -10.77 37.41
CA LYS A 22 -83.21 -11.86 37.17
C LYS A 22 -83.76 -11.81 35.71
N PRO A 23 -83.86 -12.94 34.98
CA PRO A 23 -84.52 -13.03 33.68
C PRO A 23 -86.00 -13.47 33.83
N LEU A 24 -86.75 -13.49 32.70
CA LEU A 24 -88.02 -14.19 32.36
C LEU A 24 -88.89 -13.23 31.53
N SER A 25 -88.92 -13.30 30.19
CA SER A 25 -89.65 -14.26 29.32
C SER A 25 -91.18 -14.12 29.35
N SER A 26 -91.76 -14.19 28.13
CA SER A 26 -93.19 -14.24 27.78
C SER A 26 -93.90 -12.87 27.79
N ALA A 27 -94.75 -12.50 26.84
CA ALA A 27 -95.12 -13.06 25.56
C ALA A 27 -95.85 -11.96 24.76
N SER A 28 -95.90 -12.16 23.44
CA SER A 28 -96.98 -11.72 22.55
C SER A 28 -97.23 -10.22 22.38
N LYS A 29 -96.85 -9.71 21.20
CA LYS A 29 -97.83 -9.40 20.12
C LYS A 29 -97.09 -8.99 18.86
N VAL A 30 -97.13 -9.88 17.88
CA VAL A 30 -96.66 -9.66 16.50
C VAL A 30 -97.55 -8.62 15.85
N SER A 31 -97.01 -7.42 15.59
CA SER A 31 -97.62 -6.48 14.65
C SER A 31 -96.84 -6.54 13.33
N LYS A 32 -97.39 -7.28 12.36
CA LYS A 32 -96.90 -7.29 10.97
C LYS A 32 -97.13 -5.91 10.37
N LYS A 33 -96.11 -5.05 10.41
CA LYS A 33 -96.04 -3.85 9.56
C LYS A 33 -95.25 -4.19 8.31
N ASN A 34 -95.88 -3.96 7.16
CA ASN A 34 -95.34 -4.13 5.81
C ASN A 34 -94.03 -3.36 5.64
N ALA A 35 -92.91 -4.05 5.85
CA ALA A 35 -91.59 -3.57 5.44
C ALA A 35 -91.25 -4.25 4.10
N LYS A 36 -91.07 -3.46 3.03
CA LYS A 36 -90.48 -3.91 1.76
C LYS A 36 -89.01 -4.28 2.03
N ARG A 37 -88.79 -5.48 2.55
CA ARG A 37 -87.45 -6.05 2.76
C ARG A 37 -87.09 -6.88 1.52
N PRO A 38 -85.85 -6.79 1.02
CA PRO A 38 -85.41 -7.68 -0.05
C PRO A 38 -85.55 -9.14 0.41
N PRO A 39 -85.82 -10.09 -0.51
CA PRO A 39 -85.96 -11.49 -0.16
C PRO A 39 -84.69 -11.97 0.57
N PRO A 40 -84.83 -12.80 1.62
CA PRO A 40 -83.68 -13.32 2.35
C PRO A 40 -82.81 -14.12 1.37
N LYS A 41 -81.56 -13.67 1.19
CA LYS A 41 -80.57 -14.46 0.45
C LYS A 41 -80.23 -15.68 1.28
N GLU A 42 -80.47 -16.86 0.74
CA GLU A 42 -80.01 -18.12 1.32
C GLU A 42 -78.48 -18.13 1.32
N VAL A 43 -77.89 -17.84 2.47
CA VAL A 43 -76.46 -18.02 2.68
C VAL A 43 -76.28 -19.53 2.87
N LYS A 44 -75.94 -20.24 1.78
CA LYS A 44 -75.60 -21.66 1.86
C LYS A 44 -74.54 -21.81 2.95
N SER A 45 -74.90 -22.48 4.04
CA SER A 45 -73.98 -22.76 5.13
C SER A 45 -72.83 -23.57 4.56
N LYS A 46 -71.65 -22.95 4.52
CA LYS A 46 -70.42 -23.60 4.07
C LYS A 46 -70.23 -24.91 4.84
N ALA A 47 -69.95 -25.98 4.11
CA ALA A 47 -69.81 -27.31 4.70
C ALA A 47 -68.69 -27.30 5.75
N ARG A 48 -68.87 -28.02 6.85
CA ARG A 48 -67.88 -28.13 7.95
C ARG A 48 -66.52 -28.69 7.50
N THR A 49 -66.46 -29.23 6.29
CA THR A 49 -65.29 -29.78 5.61
C THR A 49 -64.57 -28.79 4.69
N GLU A 50 -64.99 -27.52 4.62
CA GLU A 50 -64.24 -26.51 3.85
C GLU A 50 -62.81 -26.37 4.39
N SER A 51 -61.83 -26.53 3.50
CA SER A 51 -60.38 -26.52 3.79
C SER A 51 -59.88 -25.22 4.43
N SER A 52 -60.66 -24.14 4.35
CA SER A 52 -60.40 -22.87 5.03
C SER A 52 -60.56 -22.99 6.56
N LEU A 53 -61.55 -23.76 7.03
CA LEU A 53 -61.83 -23.93 8.47
C LEU A 53 -60.92 -24.98 9.14
N LEU A 54 -60.29 -25.85 8.35
CA LEU A 54 -59.40 -26.91 8.82
C LEU A 54 -57.95 -26.41 9.04
N LYS A 55 -57.61 -25.21 8.54
CA LYS A 55 -56.29 -24.61 8.72
C LYS A 55 -56.19 -23.96 10.09
N LYS A 56 -55.36 -24.53 10.97
CA LYS A 56 -55.00 -23.92 12.26
C LYS A 56 -54.35 -22.55 11.96
N THR A 57 -54.99 -21.48 12.38
CA THR A 57 -54.42 -20.14 12.25
C THR A 57 -53.20 -20.02 13.15
N LYS A 58 -52.11 -19.44 12.63
CA LYS A 58 -50.90 -19.20 13.42
C LYS A 58 -51.27 -18.24 14.55
N LYS A 59 -50.88 -18.60 15.78
CA LYS A 59 -51.01 -17.70 16.93
C LYS A 59 -50.17 -16.47 16.64
N ARG A 60 -50.67 -15.28 16.99
CA ARG A 60 -49.91 -14.04 16.86
C ARG A 60 -48.71 -14.11 17.80
N GLU A 61 -47.51 -14.01 17.24
CA GLU A 61 -46.29 -13.80 18.01
C GLU A 61 -46.17 -12.30 18.22
N TYR A 62 -46.23 -11.89 19.48
CA TYR A 62 -46.07 -10.48 19.82
C TYR A 62 -44.59 -10.12 19.83
N THR A 63 -44.27 -8.96 19.28
CA THR A 63 -42.89 -8.46 19.33
C THR A 63 -42.61 -7.83 20.69
N GLU A 64 -41.34 -7.78 21.10
CA GLU A 64 -40.92 -7.21 22.40
C GLU A 64 -41.42 -5.76 22.61
N ALA A 65 -41.58 -5.03 21.50
CA ALA A 65 -42.14 -3.69 21.48
C ALA A 65 -43.63 -3.66 21.84
N GLU A 66 -44.41 -4.66 21.41
CA GLU A 66 -45.84 -4.76 21.71
C GLU A 66 -46.10 -5.18 23.17
N LEU A 67 -45.18 -5.94 23.76
CA LEU A 67 -45.26 -6.32 25.18
C LEU A 67 -44.78 -5.22 26.14
N ASN A 68 -44.32 -4.07 25.63
CA ASN A 68 -43.76 -2.98 26.44
C ASN A 68 -42.72 -3.47 27.47
N LEU A 69 -41.91 -4.45 27.10
CA LEU A 69 -40.87 -4.95 27.99
C LEU A 69 -39.78 -3.88 28.14
N PRO A 70 -39.27 -3.63 29.37
CA PRO A 70 -38.12 -2.76 29.56
C PRO A 70 -36.94 -3.26 28.72
N LYS A 71 -36.46 -2.41 27.80
CA LYS A 71 -35.29 -2.74 27.00
C LYS A 71 -34.07 -2.83 27.93
N LEU A 72 -33.36 -3.95 27.86
CA LEU A 72 -32.12 -4.12 28.60
C LEU A 72 -31.11 -3.06 28.13
N ASN A 73 -30.36 -2.47 29.08
CA ASN A 73 -29.27 -1.54 28.79
C ASN A 73 -28.12 -2.29 28.10
N MET A 74 -28.27 -2.50 26.79
CA MET A 74 -27.24 -3.06 25.92
C MET A 74 -26.16 -1.99 25.71
N ILE A 75 -24.91 -2.31 26.04
CA ILE A 75 -23.78 -1.50 25.62
C ILE A 75 -23.58 -1.76 24.13
N THR A 76 -24.00 -0.83 23.28
CA THR A 76 -23.60 -0.82 21.87
C THR A 76 -22.11 -0.47 21.81
N PRO A 77 -21.21 -1.39 21.41
CA PRO A 77 -19.79 -1.07 21.37
C PRO A 77 -19.55 -0.04 20.26
N VAL A 78 -19.13 1.16 20.66
CA VAL A 78 -18.73 2.25 19.76
C VAL A 78 -17.49 1.78 18.97
N GLY A 79 -17.69 1.20 17.79
CA GLY A 79 -16.58 0.80 16.91
C GLY A 79 -16.76 -0.45 16.04
N VAL A 80 -17.88 -1.16 16.09
CA VAL A 80 -18.10 -2.35 15.25
C VAL A 80 -18.90 -2.02 13.98
N VAL A 81 -18.39 -1.06 13.20
CA VAL A 81 -18.54 -1.10 11.73
C VAL A 81 -17.21 -0.67 11.14
N LYS A 82 -16.23 -1.58 11.15
CA LYS A 82 -15.03 -1.41 10.34
C LYS A 82 -15.44 -1.50 8.87
N PRO A 83 -15.13 -0.52 8.01
CA PRO A 83 -15.21 -0.75 6.57
C PRO A 83 -14.27 -1.93 6.26
N LYS A 84 -14.83 -2.98 5.67
CA LYS A 84 -14.11 -4.22 5.37
C LYS A 84 -12.86 -3.88 4.55
N GLY A 85 -11.68 -4.24 5.05
CA GLY A 85 -10.41 -4.15 4.30
C GLY A 85 -9.29 -3.32 4.94
N LYS A 86 -9.57 -2.42 5.89
CA LYS A 86 -8.51 -1.53 6.43
C LYS A 86 -8.06 -1.94 7.84
N LYS A 87 -6.77 -2.26 7.99
CA LYS A 87 -6.15 -2.50 9.31
C LYS A 87 -6.00 -1.16 10.02
N LYS A 88 -6.45 -1.06 11.27
CA LYS A 88 -6.30 0.16 12.10
C LYS A 88 -4.81 0.53 12.18
N GLY A 89 -4.44 1.71 11.70
CA GLY A 89 -3.06 2.21 11.71
C GLY A 89 -2.19 1.81 10.50
N LYS A 90 -2.72 1.10 9.50
CA LYS A 90 -2.01 0.87 8.22
C LYS A 90 -2.93 1.28 7.07
N VAL A 91 -2.73 2.51 6.60
CA VAL A 91 -3.43 3.07 5.44
C VAL A 91 -2.48 2.92 4.26
N PHE A 92 -2.82 2.04 3.33
CA PHE A 92 -2.15 1.99 2.04
C PHE A 92 -2.77 3.05 1.14
N VAL A 93 -1.95 3.62 0.27
CA VAL A 93 -2.43 4.48 -0.81
C VAL A 93 -2.96 3.56 -1.89
N ASP A 94 -4.29 3.49 -1.99
CA ASP A 94 -4.99 2.63 -2.96
C ASP A 94 -5.20 3.35 -4.30
N ASP A 95 -5.03 4.67 -4.33
CA ASP A 95 -5.24 5.51 -5.52
C ASP A 95 -3.98 5.57 -6.38
N GLN A 96 -4.11 5.31 -7.69
CA GLN A 96 -3.00 5.33 -8.64
C GLN A 96 -2.31 6.70 -8.68
N GLU A 97 -3.08 7.78 -8.60
CA GLU A 97 -2.57 9.15 -8.61
C GLU A 97 -1.73 9.44 -7.37
N GLY A 98 -2.21 9.05 -6.18
CA GLY A 98 -1.46 9.22 -4.93
C GLY A 98 -0.16 8.41 -4.91
N MET A 99 -0.17 7.19 -5.46
CA MET A 99 1.05 6.38 -5.61
C MET A 99 2.07 7.06 -6.52
N MET A 100 1.63 7.59 -7.66
CA MET A 100 2.51 8.28 -8.62
C MET A 100 3.13 9.55 -8.03
N THR A 101 2.37 10.35 -7.27
CA THR A 101 2.89 11.54 -6.60
C THR A 101 3.99 11.19 -5.60
N ILE A 102 3.80 10.13 -4.80
CA ILE A 102 4.79 9.70 -3.81
C ILE A 102 6.06 9.21 -4.51
N LEU A 103 5.93 8.44 -5.60
CA LEU A 103 7.09 7.99 -6.38
C LEU A 103 7.86 9.16 -6.98
N ALA A 104 7.16 10.17 -7.51
CA ALA A 104 7.80 11.36 -8.06
C ALA A 104 8.57 12.16 -7.00
N MET A 105 8.00 12.35 -5.81
CA MET A 105 8.68 13.02 -4.70
C MET A 105 9.93 12.27 -4.25
N VAL A 106 9.83 10.95 -4.06
CA VAL A 106 10.96 10.11 -3.65
C VAL A 106 12.06 10.09 -4.71
N ASN A 107 11.70 10.07 -6.00
CA ASN A 107 12.67 10.14 -7.08
C ASN A 107 13.36 11.50 -7.10
N ALA A 108 12.65 12.62 -6.96
CA ALA A 108 13.26 13.95 -6.90
C ALA A 108 14.28 14.08 -5.74
N ASP A 109 13.97 13.53 -4.56
CA ASP A 109 14.87 13.54 -3.40
C ASP A 109 16.12 12.65 -3.62
N GLN A 110 15.96 11.53 -4.33
CA GLN A 110 17.06 10.60 -4.60
C GLN A 110 17.85 10.93 -5.86
N GLU A 111 17.28 11.65 -6.82
CA GLU A 111 17.92 12.02 -8.09
C GLU A 111 19.22 12.78 -7.83
N GLY A 112 19.26 13.74 -6.90
CA GLY A 112 20.51 14.43 -6.55
C GLY A 112 21.62 13.50 -6.03
N HIS A 113 21.26 12.42 -5.34
CA HIS A 113 22.22 11.42 -4.84
C HIS A 113 22.68 10.46 -5.95
N ILE A 114 21.75 10.05 -6.82
CA ILE A 114 21.99 9.13 -7.93
C ILE A 114 22.82 9.83 -9.03
N GLU A 115 22.46 11.06 -9.37
CA GLU A 115 23.19 11.90 -10.31
C GLU A 115 24.63 12.12 -9.85
N SER A 116 24.85 12.43 -8.56
CA SER A 116 26.19 12.58 -8.00
C SER A 116 27.03 11.30 -8.17
N LYS A 117 26.44 10.12 -7.97
CA LYS A 117 27.12 8.83 -8.18
C LYS A 117 27.40 8.56 -9.66
N LEU A 118 26.46 8.86 -10.55
CA LEU A 118 26.60 8.63 -11.99
C LEU A 118 27.64 9.59 -12.58
N GLN A 119 27.62 10.87 -12.22
CA GLN A 119 28.61 11.86 -12.60
C GLN A 119 30.00 11.48 -12.06
N LYS A 120 30.10 11.07 -10.80
CA LYS A 120 31.37 10.59 -10.22
C LYS A 120 31.89 9.34 -10.92
N ALA A 121 31.01 8.41 -11.30
CA ALA A 121 31.40 7.23 -12.06
C ALA A 121 31.97 7.62 -13.44
N ARG A 122 31.34 8.55 -14.15
CA ARG A 122 31.84 9.09 -15.43
C ARG A 122 33.18 9.81 -15.27
N GLN A 123 33.34 10.66 -14.25
CA GLN A 123 34.61 11.33 -13.97
C GLN A 123 35.74 10.32 -13.68
N LEU A 124 35.44 9.26 -12.91
CA LEU A 124 36.41 8.20 -12.65
C LEU A 124 36.73 7.38 -13.91
N GLU A 125 35.77 7.16 -14.79
CA GLU A 125 35.98 6.52 -16.09
C GLU A 125 36.86 7.37 -17.01
N GLU A 126 36.59 8.67 -17.12
CA GLU A 126 37.40 9.61 -17.89
C GLU A 126 38.85 9.67 -17.36
N ILE A 127 39.06 9.69 -16.04
CA ILE A 127 40.39 9.62 -15.44
C ILE A 127 41.09 8.28 -15.75
N ARG A 128 40.35 7.16 -15.77
CA ARG A 128 40.91 5.85 -16.12
C ARG A 128 41.31 5.80 -17.59
N GLU A 129 40.48 6.32 -18.49
CA GLU A 129 40.77 6.40 -19.91
C GLU A 129 41.96 7.30 -20.20
N ALA A 130 42.03 8.48 -19.58
CA ALA A 130 43.16 9.38 -19.70
C ALA A 130 44.47 8.71 -19.25
N LYS A 131 44.46 7.99 -18.11
CA LYS A 131 45.62 7.23 -17.63
C LYS A 131 46.00 6.08 -18.56
N ARG A 132 45.04 5.37 -19.15
CA ARG A 132 45.35 4.34 -20.16
C ARG A 132 46.01 4.95 -21.39
N LYS A 133 45.45 6.03 -21.93
CA LYS A 133 46.01 6.74 -23.09
C LYS A 133 47.43 7.27 -22.83
N GLU A 134 47.69 7.85 -21.66
CA GLU A 134 49.05 8.30 -21.27
C GLU A 134 50.03 7.12 -21.15
N ALA A 135 49.60 6.02 -20.53
CA ALA A 135 50.42 4.82 -20.39
C ALA A 135 50.72 4.16 -21.75
N GLU A 136 49.74 4.11 -22.64
CA GLU A 136 49.88 3.63 -24.02
C GLU A 136 50.84 4.52 -24.82
N ALA A 137 50.72 5.85 -24.71
CA ALA A 137 51.65 6.79 -25.33
C ALA A 137 53.08 6.60 -24.81
N ARG A 138 53.29 6.51 -23.49
CA ARG A 138 54.62 6.22 -22.92
C ARG A 138 55.18 4.88 -23.37
N HIS A 139 54.33 3.87 -23.52
CA HIS A 139 54.76 2.56 -23.99
C HIS A 139 55.11 2.59 -25.48
N ALA A 140 54.36 3.32 -26.29
CA ALA A 140 54.65 3.56 -27.71
C ALA A 140 55.98 4.31 -27.87
N GLU A 141 56.22 5.38 -27.11
CA GLU A 141 57.50 6.09 -27.13
C GLU A 141 58.68 5.18 -26.77
N LYS A 142 58.55 4.35 -25.73
CA LYS A 142 59.59 3.40 -25.34
C LYS A 142 59.84 2.37 -26.45
N LYS A 143 58.77 1.85 -27.07
CA LYS A 143 58.88 0.93 -28.21
C LYS A 143 59.57 1.59 -29.40
N ASN A 144 59.18 2.81 -29.76
CA ASN A 144 59.78 3.56 -30.86
C ASN A 144 61.27 3.80 -30.63
N LYS A 145 61.67 4.20 -29.42
CA LYS A 145 63.10 4.36 -29.04
C LYS A 145 63.88 3.05 -29.17
N LEU A 146 63.28 1.93 -28.76
CA LEU A 146 63.92 0.61 -28.89
C LEU A 146 64.04 0.17 -30.35
N GLU A 147 63.01 0.38 -31.17
CA GLU A 147 63.04 0.05 -32.59
C GLU A 147 64.04 0.94 -33.35
N GLU A 148 64.12 2.23 -33.05
CA GLU A 148 65.12 3.13 -33.62
C GLU A 148 66.55 2.69 -33.23
N ALA A 149 66.78 2.32 -31.97
CA ALA A 149 68.06 1.78 -31.51
C ALA A 149 68.42 0.46 -32.23
N LYS A 150 67.47 -0.47 -32.37
CA LYS A 150 67.67 -1.71 -33.13
C LYS A 150 67.97 -1.43 -34.60
N GLN A 151 67.25 -0.50 -35.22
CA GLN A 151 67.46 -0.12 -36.61
C GLN A 151 68.83 0.52 -36.79
N SER A 152 69.27 1.43 -35.93
CA SER A 152 70.62 2.01 -36.01
C SER A 152 71.73 0.96 -35.90
N ILE A 153 71.58 -0.05 -35.03
CA ILE A 153 72.50 -1.19 -34.92
C ILE A 153 72.47 -2.04 -36.19
N ARG A 154 71.27 -2.33 -36.72
CA ARG A 154 71.09 -3.11 -37.96
C ARG A 154 71.70 -2.39 -39.17
N GLN A 155 71.49 -1.09 -39.29
CA GLN A 155 72.08 -0.26 -40.35
C GLN A 155 73.60 -0.20 -40.22
N LYS A 156 74.14 -0.05 -39.00
CA LYS A 156 75.58 -0.10 -38.74
C LYS A 156 76.19 -1.45 -39.12
N ARG A 157 75.52 -2.57 -38.82
CA ARG A 157 75.94 -3.91 -39.25
C ARG A 157 75.86 -4.09 -40.76
N LYS A 158 74.79 -3.62 -41.41
CA LYS A 158 74.63 -3.70 -42.87
C LYS A 158 75.74 -2.94 -43.59
N ARG A 159 76.05 -1.71 -43.17
CA ARG A 159 77.19 -0.92 -43.71
C ARG A 159 78.55 -1.61 -43.54
N LYS A 160 78.73 -2.41 -42.48
CA LYS A 160 79.96 -3.19 -42.28
C LYS A 160 80.01 -4.50 -43.07
N SER A 161 78.87 -5.05 -43.49
CA SER A 161 78.83 -6.26 -44.33
C SER A 161 78.68 -5.96 -45.83
N SER A 162 78.42 -4.71 -46.22
CA SER A 162 78.21 -4.28 -47.61
C SER A 162 79.26 -3.28 -48.09
N GLY A 163 80.44 -3.26 -47.47
CA GLY A 163 81.51 -2.30 -47.76
C GLY A 163 82.87 -2.95 -47.59
N ASP A 164 83.16 -3.90 -48.47
CA ASP A 164 84.46 -3.96 -49.14
C ASP A 164 84.28 -3.14 -50.44
N GLU A 165 85.31 -2.41 -50.87
CA GLU A 165 85.27 -1.27 -51.82
C GLU A 165 85.01 0.10 -51.14
N ASP A 166 86.08 0.53 -50.47
CA ASP A 166 86.75 1.82 -50.66
C ASP A 166 86.41 3.05 -49.78
N SER A 167 87.50 3.73 -49.42
CA SER A 167 87.63 5.07 -48.82
C SER A 167 87.43 5.27 -47.31
N LYS A 168 88.56 5.16 -46.60
CA LYS A 168 88.94 5.98 -45.42
C LYS A 168 90.03 6.98 -45.90
N PRO A 169 90.49 7.95 -45.09
CA PRO A 169 89.92 8.56 -43.87
C PRO A 169 90.07 10.11 -43.83
N ASP A 170 89.33 10.84 -42.99
CA ASP A 170 89.97 11.98 -42.30
C ASP A 170 89.26 12.50 -41.03
N ALA A 171 90.13 12.95 -40.13
CA ALA A 171 90.03 14.05 -39.17
C ALA A 171 88.93 14.12 -38.09
N SER A 172 89.44 14.07 -36.85
CA SER A 172 89.15 15.03 -35.77
C SER A 172 87.76 15.06 -35.14
N THR A 173 87.65 14.65 -33.87
CA THR A 173 87.40 15.62 -32.78
C THR A 173 87.71 15.00 -31.42
N ALA A 174 88.51 15.72 -30.65
CA ALA A 174 88.75 15.50 -29.24
C ALA A 174 87.61 16.11 -28.38
N ARG A 175 87.55 15.63 -27.13
CA ARG A 175 86.95 16.24 -25.92
C ARG A 175 85.46 15.99 -25.63
N SER A 176 85.20 15.30 -24.52
CA SER A 176 84.58 15.94 -23.34
C SER A 176 84.50 15.00 -22.13
N ASP A 177 85.22 15.42 -21.08
CA ASP A 177 84.94 15.25 -19.65
C ASP A 177 83.70 14.44 -19.24
N SER A 178 83.91 13.29 -18.59
CA SER A 178 82.90 12.69 -17.71
C SER A 178 83.31 12.89 -16.25
N LYS A 179 82.96 14.09 -15.74
CA LYS A 179 83.01 14.46 -14.34
C LYS A 179 82.19 13.46 -13.51
N SER A 180 82.86 12.69 -12.67
CA SER A 180 82.29 11.63 -11.82
C SER A 180 81.23 12.21 -10.88
N LYS A 181 79.95 11.89 -11.14
CA LYS A 181 78.85 12.26 -10.22
C LYS A 181 78.94 11.37 -8.98
N GLY A 182 79.20 12.00 -7.83
CA GLY A 182 79.40 11.35 -6.54
C GLY A 182 78.26 10.44 -6.10
N LYS A 183 78.61 9.41 -5.31
CA LYS A 183 77.70 8.43 -4.70
C LYS A 183 76.63 9.14 -3.85
N ARG A 184 75.36 8.90 -4.15
CA ARG A 184 74.23 9.33 -3.30
C ARG A 184 73.96 8.24 -2.25
N LYS A 185 73.73 8.66 -1.01
CA LYS A 185 73.29 7.76 0.08
C LYS A 185 71.92 7.18 -0.28
N SER A 186 71.77 5.86 -0.21
CA SER A 186 70.49 5.17 -0.31
C SER A 186 70.18 4.50 1.02
N VAL A 187 68.90 4.46 1.39
CA VAL A 187 68.40 3.79 2.60
C VAL A 187 67.69 2.53 2.12
N SER A 188 68.01 1.39 2.71
CA SER A 188 67.31 0.12 2.50
C SER A 188 66.47 -0.19 3.73
N PHE A 189 65.28 -0.76 3.51
CA PHE A 189 64.45 -1.32 4.56
C PHE A 189 64.65 -2.84 4.54
N ALA A 190 64.86 -3.41 5.74
CA ALA A 190 65.10 -4.83 5.97
C ALA A 190 63.89 -5.71 5.62
#